data_AF-A0A1A8XF77-F1
#
_entry.id   AF-A0A1A8XF77-F1
#
_cell.length_a   1.000
_cell.length_b   1.000
_cell.length_c   1.000
_cell.angle_alpha   90.00
_cell.angle_beta   90.00
_cell.angle_gamma   90.00
#
_symmetry.space_group_name_H-M   'P 1'
#
loop_
_entity.id
_entity.type
_entity.pdbx_description
1 polymer ?
#
loop_
_entity_poly.entity_id
_entity_poly.type
_entity_poly.pdbx_seq_one_letter_code
_entity_poly.pdbx_strand_id
1 'polypeptide(L)'
;MNVTETNICELPSEKYYNNFGKVKITDQSKSFCDSNESLLSGENLLVKYPELKDFCYKLSSNLECLKEKNENLGFNKHCTYLNLWLQDHVINTVESKNTIICISSLYSVWSSISDTLQGSTKEACEINFPQVGTIYLGKLKKMYDYINNFKELKNVFNTKENCKQKYCKDIADIINIHNEFKHVCTGTNLERCPKFWKDFEENYSTASEIETQCKGIYDELGLYKVKVYFGEQGIEEYIEQYESEYTFSFFEKLIGYSIKYYLSKTIHYSKYIVLPIILILLFYFFMKKVKDKALLILSFFGSKISPRVDGMRKMWINVQGVTNPATLLNPMKPPGGGNKIGLPYMPK
;
A
#
# COMPACT_ATOMS: atom_id res chain seq x y z
N MET A 1 -2.88 36.31 -1.91
CA MET A 1 -2.57 34.86 -1.88
C MET A 1 -3.75 34.13 -2.49
N ASN A 2 -3.52 33.40 -3.57
CA ASN A 2 -4.56 32.68 -4.32
C ASN A 2 -5.27 31.67 -3.42
N VAL A 3 -6.59 31.59 -3.56
CA VAL A 3 -7.43 30.51 -3.03
C VAL A 3 -6.95 29.22 -3.70
N THR A 4 -6.05 28.49 -3.03
CA THR A 4 -5.51 27.22 -3.52
C THR A 4 -6.63 26.18 -3.60
N GLU A 5 -6.56 25.34 -4.62
CA GLU A 5 -7.49 24.28 -5.06
C GLU A 5 -7.78 23.18 -4.02
N THR A 6 -7.36 23.34 -2.77
CA THR A 6 -7.41 22.32 -1.71
C THR A 6 -8.81 21.99 -1.18
N ASN A 7 -9.86 22.71 -1.61
CA ASN A 7 -11.19 22.61 -0.99
C ASN A 7 -12.28 21.93 -1.83
N ILE A 8 -12.00 21.53 -3.08
CA ILE A 8 -13.05 21.03 -3.98
C ILE A 8 -13.46 19.60 -3.61
N CYS A 9 -12.51 18.77 -3.18
CA CYS A 9 -12.74 17.37 -2.86
C CYS A 9 -12.98 17.09 -1.38
N GLU A 10 -13.12 18.13 -0.56
CA GLU A 10 -13.20 18.01 0.89
C GLU A 10 -14.45 17.25 1.35
N LEU A 11 -14.25 16.19 2.16
CA LEU A 11 -15.32 15.38 2.75
C LEU A 11 -15.76 15.91 4.14
N PRO A 12 -16.93 15.49 4.67
CA PRO A 12 -17.42 15.94 5.98
C PRO A 12 -16.41 15.83 7.12
N SER A 13 -15.70 14.71 7.25
CA SER A 13 -14.68 14.52 8.30
C SER A 13 -13.51 15.49 8.14
N GLU A 14 -13.03 15.72 6.92
CA GLU A 14 -11.95 16.68 6.63
C GLU A 14 -12.35 18.11 7.05
N LYS A 15 -13.61 18.50 6.83
CA LYS A 15 -14.16 19.78 7.32
C LYS A 15 -14.06 19.89 8.84
N TYR A 16 -14.34 18.81 9.58
CA TYR A 16 -14.20 18.80 11.04
C TYR A 16 -12.75 19.05 11.46
N TYR A 17 -11.80 18.32 10.88
CA TYR A 17 -10.37 18.46 11.20
C TYR A 17 -9.83 19.86 10.82
N ASN A 18 -10.21 20.37 9.66
CA ASN A 18 -9.82 21.70 9.21
C ASN A 18 -10.37 22.82 10.10
N ASN A 19 -11.56 22.62 10.68
CA ASN A 19 -12.12 23.56 11.65
C ASN A 19 -11.35 23.56 12.97
N PHE A 20 -10.87 22.41 13.45
CA PHE A 20 -10.01 22.37 14.64
C PHE A 20 -8.71 23.13 14.44
N GLY A 21 -8.11 23.02 13.25
CA GLY A 21 -6.88 23.74 12.90
C GLY A 21 -7.00 25.27 12.87
N LYS A 22 -8.23 25.80 12.75
CA LYS A 22 -8.52 27.25 12.67
C LYS A 22 -8.88 27.88 14.03
N VAL A 23 -8.86 27.10 15.11
CA VAL A 23 -9.24 27.59 16.44
C VAL A 23 -8.32 28.74 16.90
N LYS A 24 -8.87 29.70 17.64
CA LYS A 24 -8.11 30.81 18.20
C LYS A 24 -7.40 30.39 19.49
N ILE A 25 -6.08 30.35 19.46
CA ILE A 25 -5.24 30.06 20.63
C ILE A 25 -5.35 31.20 21.65
N THR A 26 -5.56 30.87 22.92
CA THR A 26 -5.59 31.78 24.08
C THR A 26 -4.40 31.50 25.00
N ASP A 27 -4.03 32.44 25.87
CA ASP A 27 -2.94 32.21 26.83
C ASP A 27 -3.28 31.11 27.85
N GLN A 28 -4.56 30.96 28.18
CA GLN A 28 -5.05 29.84 28.98
C GLN A 28 -4.76 28.49 28.28
N SER A 29 -5.10 28.37 26.99
CA SER A 29 -4.85 27.12 26.24
C SER A 29 -3.36 26.79 26.09
N LYS A 30 -2.50 27.81 26.01
CA LYS A 30 -1.03 27.61 26.01
C LYS A 30 -0.54 27.09 27.35
N SER A 31 -1.06 27.65 28.44
CA SER A 31 -0.62 27.31 29.80
C SER A 31 -0.76 25.83 30.12
N PHE A 32 -1.80 25.16 29.59
CA PHE A 32 -1.97 23.70 29.75
C PHE A 32 -0.86 22.90 29.10
N CYS A 33 -0.36 23.33 27.95
CA CYS A 33 0.71 22.66 27.23
C CYS A 33 2.08 22.99 27.81
N ASP A 34 2.31 24.25 28.17
CA ASP A 34 3.58 24.71 28.72
C ASP A 34 3.81 24.18 30.15
N SER A 35 2.74 24.02 30.94
CA SER A 35 2.82 23.42 32.29
C SER A 35 3.04 21.91 32.23
N ASN A 36 2.73 21.28 31.09
CA ASN A 36 2.84 19.85 30.86
C ASN A 36 4.00 19.52 29.91
N GLU A 37 5.02 20.38 29.88
CA GLU A 37 6.37 20.10 29.38
C GLU A 37 6.99 18.97 30.23
N SER A 38 6.39 17.79 30.16
CA SER A 38 6.76 16.60 30.90
C SER A 38 8.12 16.13 30.39
N LEU A 39 9.11 16.21 31.28
CA LEU A 39 10.44 15.63 31.14
C LEU A 39 10.34 14.11 31.26
N LEU A 40 9.72 13.42 30.31
CA LEU A 40 9.89 11.97 30.23
C LEU A 40 11.29 11.71 29.69
N SER A 41 12.19 11.21 30.55
CA SER A 41 13.60 10.89 30.26
C SER A 41 14.57 12.06 30.05
N GLY A 42 14.27 13.25 30.58
CA GLY A 42 15.17 14.41 30.49
C GLY A 42 15.13 15.15 29.15
N GLU A 43 14.37 14.66 28.16
CA GLU A 43 14.03 15.37 26.93
C GLU A 43 12.57 15.84 27.00
N ASN A 44 12.33 17.12 26.75
CA ASN A 44 10.98 17.62 26.55
C ASN A 44 10.55 17.25 25.12
N LEU A 45 9.59 16.33 24.99
CA LEU A 45 9.10 15.86 23.69
C LEU A 45 8.46 16.97 22.84
N LEU A 46 7.84 17.97 23.48
CA LEU A 46 7.29 19.14 22.78
C LEU A 46 8.39 20.09 22.29
N VAL A 47 9.55 20.11 22.94
CA VAL A 47 10.75 20.82 22.45
C VAL A 47 11.40 20.06 21.30
N LYS A 48 11.43 18.72 21.37
CA LYS A 48 11.94 17.87 20.31
C LYS A 48 11.11 17.96 19.03
N TYR A 49 9.79 18.09 19.17
CA TYR A 49 8.85 18.22 18.06
C TYR A 49 8.06 19.53 18.17
N PRO A 50 8.60 20.67 17.69
CA PRO A 50 7.93 21.97 17.76
C PRO A 50 6.52 21.99 17.13
N GLU A 51 6.30 21.17 16.10
CA GLU A 51 4.99 20.98 15.46
C GLU A 51 3.95 20.44 16.45
N LEU A 52 4.34 19.53 17.37
CA LEU A 52 3.45 19.03 18.41
C LEU A 52 3.11 20.11 19.44
N LYS A 53 4.01 21.08 19.67
CA LYS A 53 3.74 22.19 20.59
C LYS A 53 2.64 23.10 20.05
N ASP A 54 2.73 23.48 18.77
CA ASP A 54 1.65 24.24 18.10
C ASP A 54 0.34 23.44 18.04
N PHE A 55 0.44 22.13 17.76
CA PHE A 55 -0.73 21.25 17.79
C PHE A 55 -1.35 21.18 19.19
N CYS A 56 -0.55 21.06 20.25
CA CYS A 56 -1.02 21.04 21.63
C CYS A 56 -1.83 22.30 21.94
N TYR A 57 -1.36 23.47 21.53
CA TYR A 57 -2.09 24.72 21.74
C TYR A 57 -3.47 24.70 21.06
N LYS A 58 -3.55 24.20 19.82
CA LYS A 58 -4.83 24.06 19.11
C LYS A 58 -5.73 23.01 19.75
N LEU A 59 -5.18 21.88 20.20
CA LEU A 59 -5.90 20.85 20.91
C LEU A 59 -6.54 21.40 22.19
N SER A 60 -5.73 22.05 23.03
CA SER A 60 -6.17 22.65 24.29
C SER A 60 -7.24 23.70 24.05
N SER A 61 -7.06 24.57 23.06
CA SER A 61 -8.03 25.59 22.70
C SER A 61 -9.38 25.00 22.27
N ASN A 62 -9.39 23.94 21.45
CA ASN A 62 -10.64 23.26 21.08
C ASN A 62 -11.38 22.66 22.28
N LEU A 63 -10.64 22.05 23.23
CA LEU A 63 -11.22 21.53 24.47
C LEU A 63 -11.78 22.62 25.37
N GLU A 64 -11.07 23.75 25.50
CA GLU A 64 -11.56 24.88 26.29
C GLU A 64 -12.83 25.50 25.72
N CYS A 65 -12.96 25.58 24.39
CA CYS A 65 -14.18 26.04 23.73
C CYS A 65 -15.42 25.19 24.05
N LEU A 66 -15.25 24.00 24.64
CA LEU A 66 -16.38 23.18 25.11
C LEU A 66 -17.01 23.71 26.40
N LYS A 67 -16.28 24.51 27.19
CA LYS A 67 -16.80 25.14 28.42
C LYS A 67 -17.91 26.14 28.13
N GLU A 68 -17.87 26.78 26.96
CA GLU A 68 -18.79 27.85 26.56
C GLU A 68 -19.99 27.34 25.72
N LYS A 69 -20.01 26.05 25.37
CA LYS A 69 -21.01 25.49 24.46
C LYS A 69 -22.20 24.91 25.26
N ASN A 70 -23.41 25.29 24.86
CA ASN A 70 -24.65 24.73 25.41
C ASN A 70 -24.81 23.24 25.08
N GLU A 71 -25.47 22.50 25.98
CA GLU A 71 -25.65 21.03 26.01
C GLU A 71 -26.29 20.39 24.76
N ASN A 72 -26.83 21.18 23.83
CA ASN A 72 -27.47 20.69 22.59
C ASN A 72 -26.47 20.34 21.47
N LEU A 73 -25.16 20.50 21.70
CA LEU A 73 -24.12 20.19 20.72
C LEU A 73 -23.67 18.74 20.90
N GLY A 74 -23.53 18.01 19.79
CA GLY A 74 -23.05 16.62 19.78
C GLY A 74 -21.61 16.48 20.28
N PHE A 75 -21.38 16.64 21.58
CA PHE A 75 -20.08 16.63 22.23
C PHE A 75 -19.36 15.31 22.04
N ASN A 76 -20.07 14.19 22.12
CA ASN A 76 -19.53 12.85 21.83
C ASN A 76 -18.86 12.82 20.45
N LYS A 77 -19.53 13.35 19.43
CA LYS A 77 -19.00 13.42 18.08
C LYS A 77 -17.78 14.36 18.03
N HIS A 78 -17.88 15.55 18.61
CA HIS A 78 -16.79 16.52 18.63
C HIS A 78 -15.52 15.95 19.29
N CYS A 79 -15.64 15.36 20.49
CA CYS A 79 -14.52 14.79 21.22
C CYS A 79 -13.99 13.51 20.58
N THR A 80 -14.83 12.71 19.93
CA THR A 80 -14.36 11.59 19.10
C THR A 80 -13.49 12.09 17.95
N TYR A 81 -13.96 13.09 17.19
CA TYR A 81 -13.18 13.68 16.10
C TYR A 81 -11.87 14.32 16.60
N LEU A 82 -11.91 15.03 17.72
CA LEU A 82 -10.72 15.67 18.27
C LEU A 82 -9.70 14.63 18.77
N ASN A 83 -10.15 13.50 19.30
CA ASN A 83 -9.30 12.37 19.66
C ASN A 83 -8.65 11.72 18.43
N LEU A 84 -9.42 11.47 17.38
CA LEU A 84 -8.90 10.93 16.11
C LEU A 84 -7.89 11.88 15.47
N TRP A 85 -8.15 13.19 15.53
CA TRP A 85 -7.25 14.23 15.04
C TRP A 85 -5.91 14.24 15.78
N LEU A 86 -5.94 14.11 17.11
CA LEU A 86 -4.75 13.98 17.96
C LEU A 86 -3.92 12.77 17.56
N GLN A 87 -4.54 11.59 17.51
CA GLN A 87 -3.83 10.35 17.20
C GLN A 87 -3.19 10.42 15.80
N ASP A 88 -3.95 10.84 14.79
CA ASP A 88 -3.50 10.93 13.40
C ASP A 88 -2.37 11.94 13.24
N HIS A 89 -2.47 13.12 13.86
CA HIS A 89 -1.42 14.12 13.79
C HIS A 89 -0.10 13.59 14.38
N VAL A 90 -0.16 12.97 15.56
CA VAL A 90 1.06 12.42 16.20
C VAL A 90 1.65 11.27 15.38
N ILE A 91 0.81 10.38 14.83
CA ILE A 91 1.26 9.26 13.98
C ILE A 91 2.00 9.76 12.74
N ASN A 92 1.53 10.87 12.14
CA ASN A 92 2.09 11.40 10.91
C ASN A 92 3.29 12.35 11.14
N THR A 93 3.46 12.90 12.35
CA THR A 93 4.53 13.85 12.68
C THR A 93 5.73 13.22 13.40
N VAL A 94 5.51 12.16 14.19
CA VAL A 94 6.53 11.64 15.13
C VAL A 94 7.14 10.34 14.66
N GLU A 95 8.45 10.16 14.88
CA GLU A 95 9.13 8.87 14.70
C GLU A 95 8.42 7.74 15.45
N SER A 96 8.24 6.59 14.80
CA SER A 96 7.43 5.47 15.30
C SER A 96 7.72 5.04 16.75
N LYS A 97 8.99 5.08 17.18
CA LYS A 97 9.41 4.73 18.56
C LYS A 97 8.86 5.67 19.63
N ASN A 98 8.53 6.92 19.27
CA ASN A 98 8.08 7.96 20.20
C ASN A 98 6.58 8.24 20.09
N THR A 99 5.89 7.73 19.07
CA THR A 99 4.48 8.04 18.77
C THR A 99 3.55 7.79 19.96
N ILE A 100 3.62 6.60 20.57
CA ILE A 100 2.74 6.24 21.71
C ILE A 100 3.00 7.16 22.91
N ILE A 101 4.26 7.48 23.19
CA ILE A 101 4.64 8.37 24.29
C ILE A 101 4.10 9.78 24.03
N CYS A 102 4.24 10.30 22.82
CA CYS A 102 3.73 11.61 22.44
C CYS A 102 2.19 11.68 22.50
N ILE A 103 1.49 10.63 22.04
CA ILE A 103 0.02 10.51 22.20
C ILE A 103 -0.34 10.56 23.69
N SER A 104 0.38 9.82 24.53
CA SER A 104 0.14 9.74 25.96
C SER A 104 0.34 11.10 26.65
N SER A 105 1.40 11.84 26.28
CA SER A 105 1.65 13.20 26.78
C SER A 105 0.53 14.18 26.42
N LEU A 106 0.04 14.16 25.17
CA LEU A 106 -1.09 15.02 24.77
C LEU A 106 -2.39 14.61 25.44
N TYR A 107 -2.60 13.32 25.73
CA TYR A 107 -3.73 12.89 26.53
C TYR A 107 -3.64 13.32 27.99
N SER A 108 -2.44 13.45 28.57
CA SER A 108 -2.30 14.07 29.88
C SER A 108 -2.78 15.53 29.87
N VAL A 109 -2.41 16.30 28.83
CA VAL A 109 -2.91 17.67 28.64
C VAL A 109 -4.43 17.69 28.50
N TRP A 110 -4.99 16.81 27.65
CA TRP A 110 -6.43 16.68 27.49
C TRP A 110 -7.11 16.37 28.82
N SER A 111 -6.60 15.41 29.59
CA SER A 111 -7.17 15.03 30.89
C SER A 111 -7.23 16.21 31.84
N SER A 112 -6.15 17.00 31.94
CA SER A 112 -6.12 18.19 32.79
C SER A 112 -7.17 19.24 32.40
N ILE A 113 -7.51 19.35 31.12
CA ILE A 113 -8.56 20.25 30.65
C ILE A 113 -9.95 19.62 30.89
N SER A 114 -10.11 18.33 30.59
CA SER A 114 -11.36 17.59 30.82
C SER A 114 -11.81 17.60 32.28
N ASP A 115 -10.88 17.63 33.23
CA ASP A 115 -11.20 17.76 34.65
C ASP A 115 -11.89 19.08 35.01
N THR A 116 -11.72 20.10 34.17
CA THR A 116 -12.39 21.40 34.31
C THR A 116 -13.74 21.48 33.57
N LEU A 117 -14.11 20.46 32.79
CA LEU A 117 -15.42 20.35 32.13
C LEU A 117 -16.48 19.87 33.12
N GLN A 118 -17.76 20.12 32.80
CA GLN A 118 -18.90 19.77 33.65
C GLN A 118 -19.98 18.99 32.88
N GLY A 119 -20.80 18.23 33.62
CA GLY A 119 -21.98 17.55 33.10
C GLY A 119 -21.69 16.62 31.92
N SER A 120 -22.60 16.61 30.95
CA SER A 120 -22.55 15.77 29.76
C SER A 120 -21.30 16.01 28.89
N THR A 121 -20.72 17.21 28.92
CA THR A 121 -19.48 17.52 28.21
C THR A 121 -18.29 16.75 28.78
N LYS A 122 -18.21 16.62 30.12
CA LYS A 122 -17.14 15.86 30.77
C LYS A 122 -17.22 14.39 30.39
N GLU A 123 -18.41 13.80 30.49
CA GLU A 123 -18.66 12.40 30.12
C GLU A 123 -18.36 12.14 28.64
N ALA A 124 -18.73 13.07 27.76
CA ALA A 124 -18.52 12.95 26.31
C ALA A 124 -17.04 12.98 25.89
N CYS A 125 -16.19 13.63 26.69
CA CYS A 125 -14.79 13.90 26.38
C CYS A 125 -13.84 13.16 27.34
N GLU A 126 -14.34 12.14 28.02
CA GLU A 126 -13.54 11.22 28.81
C GLU A 126 -12.61 10.39 27.89
N ILE A 127 -11.31 10.40 28.21
CA ILE A 127 -10.31 9.68 27.43
C ILE A 127 -10.33 8.21 27.82
N ASN A 128 -10.48 7.34 26.83
CA ASN A 128 -10.13 5.94 26.96
C ASN A 128 -8.82 5.72 26.22
N PHE A 129 -7.73 5.46 26.95
CA PHE A 129 -6.42 5.17 26.38
C PHE A 129 -6.44 3.79 25.71
N PRO A 130 -6.50 3.71 24.37
CA PRO A 130 -6.56 2.41 23.72
C PRO A 130 -5.16 1.77 23.78
N GLN A 131 -5.06 0.60 24.40
CA GLN A 131 -3.82 -0.19 24.48
C GLN A 131 -3.59 -0.96 23.17
N VAL A 132 -3.45 -0.21 22.07
CA VAL A 132 -3.37 -0.74 20.70
C VAL A 132 -2.24 -0.07 19.93
N GLY A 133 -1.75 -0.74 18.89
CA GLY A 133 -0.70 -0.20 18.01
C GLY A 133 -1.20 0.98 17.17
N THR A 134 -0.27 1.83 16.75
CA THR A 134 -0.54 3.02 15.91
C THR A 134 -1.23 2.70 14.59
N ILE A 135 -0.88 1.56 13.98
CA ILE A 135 -1.53 1.06 12.76
C ILE A 135 -3.02 0.81 13.00
N TYR A 136 -3.40 0.28 14.17
CA TYR A 136 -4.80 0.05 14.51
C TYR A 136 -5.54 1.37 14.71
N LEU A 137 -4.92 2.37 15.36
CA LEU A 137 -5.50 3.71 15.55
C LEU A 137 -5.85 4.39 14.22
N GLY A 138 -4.96 4.36 13.23
CA GLY A 138 -5.28 4.95 11.93
C GLY A 138 -6.40 4.21 11.19
N LYS A 139 -6.59 2.89 11.40
CA LYS A 139 -7.76 2.15 10.88
C LYS A 139 -9.05 2.63 11.54
N LEU A 140 -9.05 2.80 12.87
CA LEU A 140 -10.21 3.33 13.59
C LEU A 140 -10.63 4.70 13.07
N LYS A 141 -9.68 5.60 12.81
CA LYS A 141 -9.96 6.90 12.20
C LYS A 141 -10.64 6.76 10.84
N LYS A 142 -10.08 5.96 9.93
CA LYS A 142 -10.65 5.77 8.59
C LYS A 142 -12.07 5.21 8.64
N MET A 143 -12.33 4.23 9.50
CA MET A 143 -13.67 3.69 9.71
C MET A 143 -14.66 4.75 10.20
N TYR A 144 -14.25 5.55 11.18
CA TYR A 144 -15.11 6.60 11.73
C TYR A 144 -15.36 7.75 10.76
N ASP A 145 -14.32 8.15 10.01
CA ASP A 145 -14.41 9.13 8.93
C ASP A 145 -15.37 8.64 7.85
N TYR A 146 -15.29 7.35 7.46
CA TYR A 146 -16.18 6.75 6.49
C TYR A 146 -17.65 6.80 6.91
N ILE A 147 -17.98 6.45 8.16
CA ILE A 147 -19.34 6.53 8.69
C ILE A 147 -19.94 7.93 8.45
N ASN A 148 -19.17 8.99 8.71
CA ASN A 148 -19.64 10.37 8.55
C ASN A 148 -19.61 10.85 7.10
N ASN A 149 -18.67 10.35 6.29
CA ASN A 149 -18.52 10.73 4.89
C ASN A 149 -19.52 10.00 3.98
N PHE A 150 -20.04 8.85 4.40
CA PHE A 150 -20.79 7.91 3.57
C PHE A 150 -21.95 8.55 2.79
N LYS A 151 -22.75 9.38 3.47
CA LYS A 151 -23.89 10.07 2.86
C LYS A 151 -23.45 11.07 1.79
N GLU A 152 -22.35 11.80 2.02
CA GLU A 152 -21.81 12.73 1.01
C GLU A 152 -21.19 11.95 -0.15
N LEU A 153 -20.41 10.89 0.14
CA LEU A 153 -19.81 10.00 -0.84
C LEU A 153 -20.84 9.45 -1.85
N LYS A 154 -22.01 8.99 -1.39
CA LYS A 154 -23.10 8.54 -2.29
C LYS A 154 -23.52 9.57 -3.35
N ASN A 155 -23.43 10.86 -3.02
CA ASN A 155 -23.91 11.94 -3.90
C ASN A 155 -22.79 12.57 -4.74
N VAL A 156 -21.55 12.62 -4.23
CA VAL A 156 -20.48 13.41 -4.85
C VAL A 156 -19.84 12.76 -6.07
N PHE A 157 -19.93 11.43 -6.26
CA PHE A 157 -19.34 10.79 -7.44
C PHE A 157 -19.93 11.29 -8.76
N ASN A 158 -21.22 11.64 -8.77
CA ASN A 158 -21.89 12.16 -9.96
C ASN A 158 -21.65 13.65 -10.19
N THR A 159 -21.16 14.39 -9.19
CA THR A 159 -21.05 15.85 -9.22
C THR A 159 -19.61 16.36 -9.17
N LYS A 160 -18.65 15.54 -8.73
CA LYS A 160 -17.23 15.88 -8.57
C LYS A 160 -16.33 14.83 -9.22
N GLU A 161 -16.42 14.71 -10.54
CA GLU A 161 -15.65 13.70 -11.30
C GLU A 161 -14.13 13.82 -11.09
N ASN A 162 -13.61 15.05 -10.98
CA ASN A 162 -12.20 15.31 -10.69
C ASN A 162 -11.73 14.77 -9.32
N CYS A 163 -12.66 14.55 -8.38
CA CYS A 163 -12.36 13.98 -7.06
C CYS A 163 -12.49 12.46 -7.02
N LYS A 164 -13.02 11.85 -8.09
CA LYS A 164 -13.31 10.41 -8.16
C LYS A 164 -12.10 9.56 -7.82
N GLN A 165 -10.91 9.93 -8.30
CA GLN A 165 -9.69 9.17 -8.02
C GLN A 165 -9.36 9.14 -6.52
N LYS A 166 -9.45 10.29 -5.84
CA LYS A 166 -9.24 10.38 -4.38
C LYS A 166 -10.27 9.53 -3.65
N TYR A 167 -11.56 9.73 -3.94
CA TYR A 167 -12.64 9.02 -3.26
C TYR A 167 -12.57 7.51 -3.46
N CYS A 168 -12.25 7.02 -4.66
CA CYS A 168 -12.08 5.59 -4.89
C CYS A 168 -10.89 5.02 -4.12
N LYS A 169 -9.77 5.74 -4.01
CA LYS A 169 -8.63 5.31 -3.18
C LYS A 169 -9.02 5.25 -1.70
N ASP A 170 -9.71 6.28 -1.21
CA ASP A 170 -10.24 6.31 0.16
C ASP A 170 -11.14 5.09 0.42
N ILE A 171 -12.00 4.71 -0.54
CA ILE A 171 -12.89 3.56 -0.40
C ILE A 171 -12.15 2.22 -0.52
N ALA A 172 -11.11 2.13 -1.36
CA ALA A 172 -10.28 0.92 -1.42
C ALA A 172 -9.65 0.61 -0.05
N ASP A 173 -9.19 1.64 0.68
CA ASP A 173 -8.74 1.48 2.06
C ASP A 173 -9.86 0.98 2.99
N ILE A 174 -11.08 1.49 2.83
CA ILE A 174 -12.24 1.05 3.61
C ILE A 174 -12.59 -0.42 3.35
N ILE A 175 -12.54 -0.88 2.09
CA ILE A 175 -12.73 -2.29 1.73
C ILE A 175 -11.68 -3.17 2.41
N ASN A 176 -10.41 -2.76 2.37
CA ASN A 176 -9.31 -3.48 3.01
C ASN A 176 -9.53 -3.60 4.52
N ILE A 177 -9.93 -2.50 5.18
CA ILE A 177 -10.20 -2.46 6.61
C ILE A 177 -11.43 -3.31 6.96
N HIS A 178 -12.51 -3.23 6.19
CA HIS A 178 -13.68 -4.07 6.39
C HIS A 178 -13.33 -5.55 6.32
N ASN A 179 -12.59 -5.96 5.29
CA ASN A 179 -12.17 -7.35 5.11
C ASN A 179 -11.34 -7.84 6.29
N GLU A 180 -10.46 -7.03 6.86
CA GLU A 180 -9.71 -7.38 8.06
C GLU A 180 -10.58 -7.46 9.31
N PHE A 181 -11.39 -6.43 9.57
CA PHE A 181 -12.19 -6.34 10.79
C PHE A 181 -13.35 -7.32 10.83
N LYS A 182 -13.80 -7.84 9.69
CA LYS A 182 -14.74 -8.96 9.64
C LYS A 182 -14.20 -10.19 10.38
N HIS A 183 -12.88 -10.41 10.40
CA HIS A 183 -12.28 -11.48 11.20
C HIS A 183 -12.07 -11.04 12.65
N VAL A 184 -11.62 -9.80 12.87
CA VAL A 184 -11.38 -9.25 14.23
C VAL A 184 -12.66 -9.20 15.06
N CYS A 185 -13.78 -8.81 14.47
CA CYS A 185 -15.06 -8.60 15.14
C CYS A 185 -15.94 -9.87 15.22
N THR A 186 -15.34 -11.06 15.23
CA THR A 186 -16.06 -12.34 15.35
C THR A 186 -15.67 -13.14 16.59
N GLY A 187 -16.60 -13.96 17.08
CA GLY A 187 -16.36 -14.94 18.13
C GLY A 187 -15.84 -14.34 19.43
N THR A 188 -14.67 -14.80 19.88
CA THR A 188 -14.05 -14.43 21.17
C THR A 188 -13.27 -13.10 21.14
N ASN A 189 -13.13 -12.46 19.98
CA ASN A 189 -12.37 -11.22 19.82
C ASN A 189 -13.25 -9.95 19.88
N LEU A 190 -14.52 -10.07 20.29
CA LEU A 190 -15.48 -8.95 20.34
C LEU A 190 -15.01 -7.75 21.18
N GLU A 191 -14.18 -7.98 22.20
CA GLU A 191 -13.61 -6.90 23.03
C GLU A 191 -12.67 -5.97 22.24
N ARG A 192 -12.04 -6.48 21.17
CA ARG A 192 -11.18 -5.70 20.26
C ARG A 192 -11.98 -5.05 19.13
N CYS A 193 -13.29 -5.29 19.07
CA CYS A 193 -14.11 -4.69 18.04
C CYS A 193 -14.46 -3.24 18.43
N PRO A 194 -14.31 -2.26 17.52
CA PRO A 194 -14.65 -0.89 17.84
C PRO A 194 -16.15 -0.77 18.09
N LYS A 195 -16.53 0.07 19.06
CA LYS A 195 -17.95 0.26 19.45
C LYS A 195 -18.86 0.65 18.27
N PHE A 196 -18.30 1.34 17.28
CA PHE A 196 -18.98 1.79 16.06
C PHE A 196 -18.88 0.79 14.89
N TRP A 197 -18.41 -0.44 15.11
CA TRP A 197 -18.28 -1.45 14.05
C TRP A 197 -19.60 -1.70 13.32
N LYS A 198 -20.72 -1.81 14.05
CA LYS A 198 -22.04 -2.06 13.45
C LYS A 198 -22.45 -0.95 12.48
N ASP A 199 -22.29 0.31 12.90
CA ASP A 199 -22.59 1.48 12.06
C ASP A 199 -21.71 1.52 10.81
N PHE A 200 -20.44 1.12 10.96
CA PHE A 200 -19.51 0.97 9.85
C PHE A 200 -19.95 -0.14 8.88
N GLU A 201 -20.27 -1.32 9.40
CA GLU A 201 -20.68 -2.51 8.63
C GLU A 201 -22.00 -2.29 7.88
N GLU A 202 -22.96 -1.61 8.50
CA GLU A 202 -24.24 -1.26 7.86
C GLU A 202 -24.03 -0.29 6.68
N ASN A 203 -23.21 0.76 6.87
CA ASN A 203 -22.87 1.69 5.80
C ASN A 203 -22.10 0.98 4.68
N TYR A 204 -21.12 0.15 5.02
CA TYR A 204 -20.36 -0.63 4.04
C TYR A 204 -21.26 -1.56 3.22
N SER A 205 -22.17 -2.29 3.86
CA SER A 205 -23.08 -3.23 3.19
C SER A 205 -24.01 -2.57 2.17
N THR A 206 -24.25 -1.27 2.29
CA THR A 206 -25.08 -0.47 1.37
C THR A 206 -24.25 0.37 0.39
N ALA A 207 -22.94 0.09 0.27
CA ALA A 207 -21.99 0.83 -0.57
C ALA A 207 -21.75 0.23 -1.96
N SER A 208 -22.50 -0.82 -2.35
CA SER A 208 -22.33 -1.52 -3.63
C SER A 208 -22.39 -0.58 -4.84
N GLU A 209 -23.27 0.43 -4.81
CA GLU A 209 -23.37 1.46 -5.84
C GLU A 209 -22.10 2.30 -5.97
N ILE A 210 -21.36 2.50 -4.88
CA ILE A 210 -20.12 3.27 -4.89
C ILE A 210 -18.96 2.44 -5.47
N GLU A 211 -18.90 1.15 -5.13
CA GLU A 211 -17.86 0.25 -5.63
C GLU A 211 -17.91 0.11 -7.16
N THR A 212 -19.10 -0.03 -7.74
CA THR A 212 -19.25 -0.15 -9.20
C THR A 212 -18.70 1.05 -9.96
N GLN A 213 -18.80 2.25 -9.38
CA GLN A 213 -18.30 3.48 -9.99
C GLN A 213 -16.77 3.57 -9.99
N CYS A 214 -16.10 2.82 -9.10
CA CYS A 214 -14.65 2.83 -8.92
C CYS A 214 -13.90 1.69 -9.63
N LYS A 215 -14.61 0.82 -10.36
CA LYS A 215 -14.05 -0.39 -10.99
C LYS A 215 -12.74 -0.15 -11.76
N GLY A 216 -12.70 0.85 -12.65
CA GLY A 216 -11.49 1.12 -13.44
C GLY A 216 -10.27 1.50 -12.58
N ILE A 217 -10.49 2.22 -11.48
CA ILE A 217 -9.42 2.59 -10.54
C ILE A 217 -8.99 1.36 -9.73
N TYR A 218 -9.93 0.52 -9.32
CA TYR A 218 -9.63 -0.73 -8.62
C TYR A 218 -8.83 -1.72 -9.48
N ASP A 219 -9.14 -1.80 -10.77
CA ASP A 219 -8.38 -2.60 -11.74
C ASP A 219 -6.93 -2.10 -11.87
N GLU A 220 -6.71 -0.77 -11.77
CA GLU A 220 -5.36 -0.17 -11.80
C GLU A 220 -4.56 -0.46 -10.53
N LEU A 221 -5.18 -0.26 -9.34
CA LEU A 221 -4.59 -0.59 -8.04
C LEU A 221 -4.21 -2.08 -7.98
N GLY A 222 -5.13 -2.94 -8.41
CA GLY A 222 -4.98 -4.39 -8.35
C GLY A 222 -5.34 -4.95 -6.98
N LEU A 223 -5.82 -6.20 -7.00
CA LEU A 223 -6.23 -6.96 -5.82
C LEU A 223 -5.19 -8.04 -5.50
N TYR A 224 -4.78 -8.12 -4.24
CA TYR A 224 -3.71 -8.99 -3.77
C TYR A 224 -4.20 -9.85 -2.60
N LYS A 225 -3.71 -11.09 -2.53
CA LYS A 225 -3.91 -11.95 -1.36
C LYS A 225 -2.79 -11.69 -0.37
N VAL A 226 -3.15 -11.09 0.75
CA VAL A 226 -2.21 -10.75 1.83
C VAL A 226 -2.42 -11.71 2.98
N LYS A 227 -1.32 -12.25 3.50
CA LYS A 227 -1.34 -13.11 4.69
C LYS A 227 -1.39 -12.22 5.92
N VAL A 228 -2.49 -12.24 6.66
CA VAL A 228 -2.71 -11.40 7.83
C VAL A 228 -2.70 -12.26 9.09
N TYR A 229 -2.00 -11.77 10.12
CA TYR A 229 -1.91 -12.41 11.41
C TYR A 229 -2.93 -11.81 12.39
N PHE A 230 -3.91 -12.61 12.80
CA PHE A 230 -4.99 -12.17 13.69
C PHE A 230 -4.76 -12.60 15.15
N GLY A 231 -3.65 -12.15 15.76
CA GLY A 231 -3.42 -12.24 17.20
C GLY A 231 -3.35 -13.66 17.80
N GLU A 232 -3.59 -13.77 19.12
CA GLU A 232 -3.29 -14.93 20.00
C GLU A 232 -3.84 -16.29 19.59
N GLN A 233 -4.78 -16.37 18.65
CA GLN A 233 -5.23 -17.65 18.12
C GLN A 233 -4.21 -18.28 17.14
N GLY A 234 -3.14 -17.55 16.78
CA GLY A 234 -2.13 -18.02 15.83
C GLY A 234 -2.70 -18.23 14.42
N ILE A 235 -3.88 -17.66 14.14
CA ILE A 235 -4.56 -17.83 12.87
C ILE A 235 -3.92 -16.87 11.87
N GLU A 236 -3.28 -17.48 10.88
CA GLU A 236 -2.80 -16.81 9.68
C GLU A 236 -3.79 -17.10 8.55
N GLU A 237 -4.49 -16.07 8.08
CA GLU A 237 -5.43 -16.18 6.98
C GLU A 237 -5.03 -15.29 5.82
N TYR A 238 -5.31 -15.76 4.60
CA TYR A 238 -5.15 -14.96 3.40
C TYR A 238 -6.44 -14.19 3.14
N ILE A 239 -6.36 -12.87 3.17
CA ILE A 239 -7.47 -11.98 2.81
C ILE A 239 -7.13 -11.19 1.54
N GLU A 240 -8.15 -10.89 0.75
CA GLU A 240 -8.01 -10.10 -0.47
C GLU A 240 -8.07 -8.60 -0.13
N GLN A 241 -7.06 -7.86 -0.58
CA GLN A 241 -6.89 -6.43 -0.32
C GLN A 241 -6.37 -5.72 -1.58
N TYR A 242 -6.87 -4.51 -1.83
CA TYR A 242 -6.36 -3.65 -2.88
C TYR A 242 -4.99 -3.06 -2.50
N GLU A 243 -4.12 -2.82 -3.47
CA GLU A 243 -2.90 -2.02 -3.23
C GLU A 243 -3.29 -0.58 -2.88
N SER A 244 -3.14 -0.24 -1.61
CA SER A 244 -3.44 1.09 -1.09
C SER A 244 -2.31 1.61 -0.20
N GLU A 245 -2.31 2.91 0.07
CA GLU A 245 -1.24 3.58 0.81
C GLU A 245 -1.05 3.04 2.24
N TYR A 246 -2.10 2.47 2.83
CA TYR A 246 -2.13 2.15 4.26
C TYR A 246 -1.89 0.67 4.59
N THR A 247 -1.98 -0.22 3.60
CA THR A 247 -1.95 -1.67 3.85
C THR A 247 -0.61 -2.31 3.51
N PHE A 248 0.30 -1.58 2.85
CA PHE A 248 1.56 -2.14 2.40
C PHE A 248 2.77 -1.42 2.96
N SER A 249 3.36 -1.96 4.03
CA SER A 249 4.78 -1.72 4.32
C SER A 249 5.63 -2.20 3.15
N PHE A 250 6.83 -1.64 2.97
CA PHE A 250 7.77 -2.05 1.91
C PHE A 250 8.02 -3.58 1.89
N PHE A 251 7.98 -4.26 3.04
CA PHE A 251 8.11 -5.71 3.15
C PHE A 251 6.85 -6.46 2.68
N GLU A 252 5.66 -5.95 2.95
CA GLU A 252 4.42 -6.51 2.40
C GLU A 252 4.31 -6.24 0.90
N LYS A 253 4.87 -5.13 0.39
CA LYS A 253 5.05 -4.98 -1.07
C LYS A 253 5.93 -6.10 -1.59
N LEU A 254 7.07 -6.39 -0.95
CA LEU A 254 8.03 -7.46 -1.31
C LEU A 254 7.52 -8.90 -1.14
N ILE A 255 6.53 -9.15 -0.27
CA ILE A 255 5.90 -10.47 -0.10
C ILE A 255 4.63 -10.58 -0.96
N GLY A 256 3.90 -9.47 -1.16
CA GLY A 256 2.82 -9.31 -2.14
C GLY A 256 3.31 -9.19 -3.59
N TYR A 257 4.63 -9.03 -3.78
CA TYR A 257 5.36 -9.33 -5.02
C TYR A 257 5.01 -10.78 -5.34
N SER A 258 4.11 -11.04 -6.29
CA SER A 258 4.57 -11.05 -7.67
C SER A 258 3.46 -11.49 -8.62
N ILE A 259 2.17 -11.29 -8.34
CA ILE A 259 1.15 -11.70 -9.32
C ILE A 259 1.16 -10.77 -10.55
N LYS A 260 1.37 -9.45 -10.40
CA LYS A 260 1.49 -8.51 -11.55
C LYS A 260 2.84 -8.65 -12.27
N TYR A 261 3.93 -8.90 -11.53
CA TYR A 261 5.25 -9.20 -12.09
C TYR A 261 5.27 -10.56 -12.81
N TYR A 262 4.67 -11.61 -12.23
CA TYR A 262 4.51 -12.88 -12.90
C TYR A 262 3.47 -12.79 -14.01
N LEU A 263 2.33 -12.13 -13.90
CA LEU A 263 1.38 -12.03 -15.03
C LEU A 263 2.00 -11.27 -16.20
N SER A 264 2.65 -10.12 -15.97
CA SER A 264 3.29 -9.38 -17.07
C SER A 264 4.49 -10.13 -17.64
N LYS A 265 5.34 -10.74 -16.79
CA LYS A 265 6.49 -11.53 -17.24
C LYS A 265 6.08 -12.86 -17.84
N THR A 266 5.01 -13.50 -17.40
CA THR A 266 4.50 -14.77 -17.96
C THR A 266 3.76 -14.52 -19.27
N ILE A 267 3.04 -13.40 -19.41
CA ILE A 267 2.48 -12.96 -20.70
C ILE A 267 3.62 -12.61 -21.68
N HIS A 268 4.66 -11.92 -21.22
CA HIS A 268 5.83 -11.60 -22.05
C HIS A 268 6.65 -12.85 -22.41
N TYR A 269 6.92 -13.75 -21.45
CA TYR A 269 7.67 -14.97 -21.65
C TYR A 269 6.88 -15.98 -22.50
N SER A 270 5.57 -16.07 -22.30
CA SER A 270 4.67 -16.87 -23.14
C SER A 270 4.67 -16.34 -24.58
N LYS A 271 4.46 -15.03 -24.77
CA LYS A 271 4.34 -14.42 -26.10
C LYS A 271 5.65 -14.40 -26.90
N TYR A 272 6.79 -14.17 -26.24
CA TYR A 272 8.06 -13.93 -26.93
C TYR A 272 9.09 -15.06 -26.81
N ILE A 273 8.89 -16.05 -25.93
CA ILE A 273 9.84 -17.17 -25.76
C ILE A 273 9.14 -18.51 -26.00
N VAL A 274 8.03 -18.79 -25.31
CA VAL A 274 7.36 -20.10 -25.40
C VAL A 274 6.61 -20.28 -26.71
N LEU A 275 5.84 -19.27 -27.15
CA LEU A 275 5.07 -19.34 -28.40
C LEU A 275 5.98 -19.53 -29.63
N PRO A 276 7.12 -18.82 -29.79
CA PRO A 276 8.07 -19.09 -30.86
C PRO A 276 8.68 -20.49 -30.80
N ILE A 277 9.05 -20.99 -29.61
CA ILE A 277 9.61 -22.35 -29.46
C ILE A 277 8.57 -23.41 -29.83
N ILE A 278 7.32 -23.25 -29.38
CA ILE A 278 6.22 -24.15 -29.75
C ILE A 278 5.96 -24.10 -31.26
N LEU A 279 5.96 -22.91 -31.88
CA LEU A 279 5.81 -22.77 -33.33
C LEU A 279 6.97 -23.41 -34.09
N ILE A 280 8.22 -23.28 -33.63
CA ILE A 280 9.39 -23.94 -34.22
C ILE A 280 9.30 -25.46 -34.05
N LEU A 281 8.87 -25.96 -32.90
CA LEU A 281 8.69 -27.40 -32.65
C LEU A 281 7.55 -27.97 -33.49
N LEU A 282 6.43 -27.25 -33.62
CA LEU A 282 5.34 -27.61 -34.51
C LEU A 282 5.81 -27.61 -35.96
N PHE A 283 6.54 -26.57 -36.39
CA PHE A 283 7.11 -26.50 -37.74
C PHE A 283 8.10 -27.64 -37.98
N TYR A 284 8.95 -27.97 -37.01
CA TYR A 284 9.85 -29.13 -37.08
C TYR A 284 9.07 -30.45 -37.14
N PHE A 285 8.00 -30.63 -36.38
CA PHE A 285 7.14 -31.80 -36.46
C PHE A 285 6.41 -31.89 -37.80
N PHE A 286 5.91 -30.78 -38.34
CA PHE A 286 5.33 -30.71 -39.67
C PHE A 286 6.37 -31.04 -40.74
N MET A 287 7.56 -30.44 -40.66
CA MET A 287 8.67 -30.73 -41.58
C MET A 287 9.19 -32.14 -41.45
N LYS A 288 9.20 -32.73 -40.25
CA LYS A 288 9.54 -34.14 -40.03
C LYS A 288 8.46 -35.06 -40.61
N LYS A 289 7.19 -34.76 -40.40
CA LYS A 289 6.08 -35.53 -40.98
C LYS A 289 6.02 -35.40 -42.50
N VAL A 290 6.34 -34.23 -43.04
CA VAL A 290 6.52 -33.98 -44.48
C VAL A 290 7.77 -34.66 -44.98
N LYS A 291 8.88 -34.69 -44.23
CA LYS A 291 10.10 -35.43 -44.57
C LYS A 291 9.85 -36.93 -44.52
N ASP A 292 9.13 -37.47 -43.54
CA ASP A 292 8.81 -38.88 -43.44
C ASP A 292 7.83 -39.28 -44.56
N LYS A 293 6.86 -38.42 -44.91
CA LYS A 293 6.04 -38.57 -46.12
C LYS A 293 6.85 -38.40 -47.41
N ALA A 294 7.80 -37.48 -47.47
CA ALA A 294 8.65 -37.23 -48.64
C ALA A 294 9.74 -38.30 -48.79
N LEU A 295 10.19 -38.93 -47.71
CA LEU A 295 11.10 -40.07 -47.68
C LEU A 295 10.33 -41.33 -48.08
N LEU A 296 9.05 -41.44 -47.69
CA LEU A 296 8.12 -42.41 -48.26
C LEU A 296 7.99 -42.18 -49.78
N ILE A 297 7.74 -40.95 -50.23
CA ILE A 297 7.64 -40.61 -51.66
C ILE A 297 8.97 -40.82 -52.40
N LEU A 298 10.13 -40.51 -51.80
CA LEU A 298 11.46 -40.76 -52.38
C LEU A 298 11.84 -42.24 -52.40
N SER A 299 11.33 -43.05 -51.46
CA SER A 299 11.47 -44.50 -51.50
C SER A 299 10.58 -45.15 -52.57
N PHE A 300 9.51 -44.47 -52.98
CA PHE A 300 8.66 -44.86 -54.12
C PHE A 300 9.19 -44.37 -55.48
N PHE A 301 9.94 -43.26 -55.52
CA PHE A 301 10.61 -42.77 -56.72
C PHE A 301 12.11 -43.03 -56.64
N GLY A 302 12.48 -44.30 -56.90
CA GLY A 302 13.85 -44.64 -57.22
C GLY A 302 14.36 -43.83 -58.44
N SER A 303 15.60 -43.40 -58.34
CA SER A 303 16.50 -43.02 -59.45
C SER A 303 16.48 -41.56 -59.93
N LYS A 304 17.68 -40.95 -59.83
CA LYS A 304 18.18 -39.70 -60.46
C LYS A 304 17.91 -38.37 -59.72
N ILE A 305 18.80 -38.06 -58.78
CA ILE A 305 18.97 -36.70 -58.24
C ILE A 305 19.69 -35.83 -59.29
N SER A 306 19.04 -34.74 -59.68
CA SER A 306 19.56 -33.68 -60.56
C SER A 306 20.70 -32.89 -59.87
N PRO A 307 21.73 -32.42 -60.61
CA PRO A 307 22.92 -31.76 -60.06
C PRO A 307 22.66 -30.44 -59.31
N ARG A 308 21.42 -29.94 -59.28
CA ARG A 308 21.04 -28.72 -58.55
C ARG A 308 20.98 -28.87 -57.03
N VAL A 309 20.95 -30.10 -56.50
CA VAL A 309 20.76 -30.36 -55.05
C VAL A 309 22.10 -30.47 -54.29
N ASP A 310 23.21 -30.65 -55.00
CA ASP A 310 24.54 -30.85 -54.40
C ASP A 310 25.14 -29.56 -53.80
N GLY A 311 24.74 -28.41 -54.34
CA GLY A 311 25.14 -27.09 -53.82
C GLY A 311 24.59 -26.80 -52.42
N MET A 312 23.36 -27.23 -52.12
CA MET A 312 22.74 -27.02 -50.81
C MET A 312 23.34 -27.92 -49.71
N ARG A 313 23.82 -29.11 -50.07
CA ARG A 313 24.52 -30.03 -49.14
C ARG A 313 25.85 -29.43 -48.66
N LYS A 314 26.60 -28.75 -49.53
CA LYS A 314 27.87 -28.09 -49.16
C LYS A 314 27.68 -26.85 -48.28
N MET A 315 26.60 -26.10 -48.46
CA MET A 315 26.27 -24.97 -47.57
C MET A 315 25.93 -25.42 -46.15
N TRP A 316 25.24 -26.56 -45.98
CA TRP A 316 24.80 -27.04 -44.66
C TRP A 316 25.95 -27.59 -43.78
N ILE A 317 26.99 -28.16 -44.40
CA ILE A 317 28.18 -28.66 -43.69
C ILE A 317 29.02 -27.49 -43.10
N ASN A 318 29.08 -26.34 -43.77
CA ASN A 318 29.85 -25.18 -43.29
C ASN A 318 29.20 -24.48 -42.09
N VAL A 319 27.87 -24.55 -41.93
CA VAL A 319 27.16 -23.90 -40.81
C VAL A 319 27.34 -24.69 -39.50
N GLN A 320 27.52 -26.01 -39.56
CA GLN A 320 27.75 -26.83 -38.36
C GLN A 320 29.17 -26.75 -37.78
N GLY A 321 30.15 -26.23 -38.54
CA GLY A 321 31.54 -26.06 -38.07
C GLY A 321 31.74 -24.87 -37.11
N VAL A 322 30.84 -23.89 -37.12
CA VAL A 322 31.00 -22.63 -36.34
C VAL A 322 30.28 -22.67 -34.99
N THR A 323 29.40 -23.65 -34.75
CA THR A 323 28.55 -23.70 -33.55
C THR A 323 28.81 -24.90 -32.64
N ASN A 324 29.98 -25.53 -32.67
CA ASN A 324 30.33 -26.56 -31.69
C ASN A 324 30.76 -25.90 -30.36
N PRO A 325 30.03 -26.07 -29.24
CA PRO A 325 30.38 -25.45 -27.95
C PRO A 325 31.67 -26.00 -27.32
N ALA A 326 32.19 -27.13 -27.83
CA ALA A 326 33.36 -27.80 -27.28
C ALA A 326 34.68 -27.02 -27.43
N THR A 327 34.77 -26.09 -28.39
CA THR A 327 35.96 -25.25 -28.62
C THR A 327 36.02 -24.00 -27.73
N LEU A 328 34.94 -23.64 -27.04
CA LEU A 328 34.89 -22.47 -26.14
C LEU A 328 35.21 -22.81 -24.66
N LEU A 329 35.15 -24.09 -24.28
CA LEU A 329 35.31 -24.53 -22.88
C LEU A 329 36.63 -25.25 -22.58
N ASN A 330 37.48 -25.48 -23.59
CA ASN A 330 38.83 -26.04 -23.42
C ASN A 330 39.81 -25.32 -24.36
N PRO A 331 40.48 -24.25 -23.92
CA PRO A 331 41.60 -23.72 -24.70
C PRO A 331 42.70 -24.78 -24.75
N MET A 332 43.06 -25.18 -25.97
CA MET A 332 44.13 -26.14 -26.22
C MET A 332 45.45 -25.55 -25.70
N LYS A 333 46.12 -26.24 -24.77
CA LYS A 333 47.49 -25.91 -24.37
C LYS A 333 48.40 -25.94 -25.60
N PRO A 334 49.24 -24.93 -25.84
CA PRO A 334 50.16 -24.96 -26.97
C PRO A 334 51.19 -26.09 -26.78
N PRO A 335 51.41 -26.95 -27.79
CA PRO A 335 52.51 -27.89 -27.75
C PRO A 335 53.83 -27.13 -27.88
N GLY A 336 54.75 -27.43 -26.98
CA GLY A 336 56.10 -26.88 -26.99
C GLY A 336 56.92 -27.36 -28.19
N GLY A 337 57.70 -26.43 -28.74
CA GLY A 337 58.73 -26.65 -29.76
C GLY A 337 59.36 -25.31 -30.12
N GLY A 338 60.63 -25.13 -29.76
CA GLY A 338 61.29 -23.82 -29.64
C GLY A 338 61.64 -23.10 -30.95
N ASN A 339 61.55 -21.77 -30.90
CA ASN A 339 62.70 -20.86 -30.99
C ASN A 339 62.20 -19.44 -30.68
N LYS A 340 62.38 -19.01 -29.42
CA LYS A 340 62.15 -17.61 -29.04
C LYS A 340 63.36 -16.80 -29.49
N ILE A 341 63.15 -16.00 -30.53
CA ILE A 341 63.99 -14.87 -30.90
C ILE A 341 64.10 -13.95 -29.68
N GLY A 342 65.33 -13.55 -29.38
CA GLY A 342 65.74 -12.91 -28.14
C GLY A 342 65.11 -11.55 -27.87
N LEU A 343 65.03 -11.24 -26.58
CA LEU A 343 64.94 -9.88 -26.06
C LEU A 343 66.08 -9.02 -26.63
N PRO A 344 65.81 -7.73 -26.86
CA PRO A 344 66.46 -6.74 -26.02
C PRO A 344 65.40 -5.86 -25.35
N TYR A 345 65.41 -5.81 -24.02
CA TYR A 345 65.94 -4.68 -23.25
C TYR A 345 65.21 -3.36 -23.56
N MET A 346 64.33 -2.94 -22.64
CA MET A 346 64.15 -1.50 -22.39
C MET A 346 65.50 -0.93 -21.92
N PRO A 347 65.90 0.26 -22.39
CA PRO A 347 65.75 1.41 -21.51
C PRO A 347 65.49 2.75 -22.23
N LYS A 348 64.54 3.53 -21.72
CA LYS A 348 64.80 4.72 -20.90
C LYS A 348 63.53 5.21 -20.23
#